data_AF-A0A7X7DZL9-F1
#
_entry.id   AF-A0A7X7DZL9-F1
#
_cell.length_a   1.000
_cell.length_b   1.000
_cell.length_c   1.000
_cell.angle_alpha   90.00
_cell.angle_beta   90.00
_cell.angle_gamma   90.00
#
_symmetry.space_group_name_H-M   'P 1'
#
loop_
_entity.id
_entity.type
_entity.pdbx_description
1 polymer ?
#
loop_
_entity_poly.entity_id
_entity_poly.type
_entity_poly.pdbx_seq_one_letter_code
_entity_poly.pdbx_strand_id
1 'polypeptide(L)'
;MLKLLNKKLRNKGGFTLTELIVVVAILGILVAVAVPTVIGYIDDAKESADLSNAKTLENAIARLMAKGTIQRDSGEISTDDATIISEILKEINPIPECQRDGYSFVLDKATAKVTAEKDFTETEGYLILEN
;
A
#
# COMPACT_ATOMS: atom_id res chain seq x y z
N MET A 1 2.82 -14.75 -67.83
CA MET A 1 3.67 -15.51 -66.89
C MET A 1 3.38 -15.08 -65.45
N LEU A 2 2.44 -15.70 -64.74
CA LEU A 2 2.13 -15.34 -63.34
C LEU A 2 1.75 -16.57 -62.50
N LYS A 3 2.50 -17.67 -62.61
CA LYS A 3 2.26 -18.95 -61.89
C LYS A 3 3.15 -19.14 -60.65
N LEU A 4 3.86 -18.11 -60.19
CA LEU A 4 4.88 -18.24 -59.15
C LEU A 4 4.52 -17.61 -57.79
N LEU A 5 3.38 -16.88 -57.67
CA LEU A 5 2.98 -16.28 -56.39
C LEU A 5 2.12 -17.20 -55.49
N ASN A 6 1.57 -18.30 -56.01
CA ASN A 6 0.54 -19.08 -55.29
C ASN A 6 1.07 -20.33 -54.55
N LYS A 7 2.37 -20.39 -54.22
CA LYS A 7 3.01 -21.59 -53.62
C LYS A 7 3.47 -21.41 -52.16
N LYS A 8 3.41 -20.20 -51.58
CA LYS A 8 3.92 -19.91 -50.22
C LYS A 8 2.90 -19.94 -49.07
N LEU A 9 1.60 -20.14 -49.33
CA LEU A 9 0.55 -20.15 -48.29
C LEU A 9 0.17 -21.55 -47.78
N ARG A 10 0.95 -22.59 -48.12
CA ARG A 10 0.63 -23.99 -47.79
C ARG A 10 1.44 -24.61 -46.66
N ASN A 11 2.13 -23.79 -45.85
CA ASN A 11 2.63 -24.21 -44.54
C ASN A 11 1.49 -24.07 -43.51
N LYS A 12 0.48 -24.94 -43.61
CA LYS A 12 -0.59 -25.06 -42.62
C LYS A 12 -0.11 -25.88 -41.42
N GLY A 13 0.90 -25.38 -40.70
CA GLY A 13 1.19 -25.81 -39.34
C GLY A 13 0.27 -25.04 -38.39
N GLY A 14 -1.03 -25.32 -38.45
CA GLY A 14 -2.02 -24.68 -37.59
C GLY A 14 -2.12 -25.42 -36.26
N PHE A 15 -2.22 -24.65 -35.18
CA PHE A 15 -2.50 -25.15 -33.83
C PHE A 15 -3.83 -25.92 -33.83
N THR A 16 -3.87 -27.11 -33.26
CA THR A 16 -5.12 -27.89 -33.17
C THR A 16 -6.00 -27.31 -32.06
N LEU A 17 -7.32 -27.41 -32.21
CA LEU A 17 -8.26 -27.00 -31.16
C LEU A 17 -8.03 -27.79 -29.86
N THR A 18 -7.65 -29.06 -29.99
CA THR A 18 -7.33 -29.94 -28.86
C THR A 18 -6.09 -29.48 -28.08
N GLU A 19 -5.05 -29.00 -28.76
CA GLU A 19 -3.86 -28.44 -28.09
C GLU A 19 -4.22 -27.18 -27.31
N LEU A 20 -5.10 -26.33 -27.83
CA LEU A 20 -5.55 -25.13 -27.13
C LEU A 20 -6.37 -25.46 -25.88
N ILE A 21 -7.27 -26.44 -25.99
CA ILE A 21 -8.14 -26.86 -24.89
C ILE A 21 -7.31 -27.42 -23.72
N VAL A 22 -6.30 -28.26 -24.00
CA VAL A 22 -5.44 -28.82 -22.94
C VAL A 22 -4.61 -27.73 -22.25
N VAL A 23 -4.10 -26.76 -23.01
CA VAL A 23 -3.32 -25.64 -22.45
C VAL A 23 -4.17 -24.78 -21.52
N VAL A 24 -5.36 -24.35 -21.95
CA VAL A 24 -6.24 -23.53 -21.09
C VAL A 24 -6.77 -24.32 -19.89
N ALA A 25 -6.95 -25.64 -20.01
CA ALA A 25 -7.31 -26.50 -18.89
C ALA A 25 -6.22 -26.52 -17.82
N ILE A 26 -4.95 -26.68 -18.20
CA ILE A 26 -3.82 -26.64 -17.25
C ILE A 26 -3.66 -25.24 -16.66
N LEU A 27 -3.74 -24.18 -17.48
CA LEU A 27 -3.70 -22.79 -17.00
C LEU A 27 -4.81 -22.50 -15.99
N GLY A 28 -6.02 -23.04 -16.20
CA GLY A 28 -7.14 -22.89 -15.26
C GLY A 28 -6.82 -23.46 -13.88
N ILE A 29 -6.20 -24.64 -13.82
CA ILE A 29 -5.80 -25.27 -12.54
C ILE A 29 -4.71 -24.43 -11.85
N LEU A 30 -3.73 -23.93 -12.61
CA LEU A 30 -2.66 -23.10 -12.05
C LEU A 30 -3.20 -21.78 -11.49
N VAL A 31 -4.08 -21.10 -12.22
CA VAL A 31 -4.71 -19.84 -11.80
C VAL A 31 -5.55 -20.05 -10.54
N ALA A 32 -6.30 -21.15 -10.45
CA ALA A 32 -7.15 -21.45 -9.30
C ALA A 32 -6.36 -21.53 -7.97
N VAL A 33 -5.11 -22.00 -8.00
CA VAL A 33 -4.25 -22.06 -6.81
C VAL A 33 -3.42 -20.79 -6.63
N ALA A 34 -2.91 -20.21 -7.71
CA ALA A 34 -1.98 -19.08 -7.65
C ALA A 34 -2.65 -17.75 -7.26
N VAL A 35 -3.88 -17.49 -7.71
CA VAL A 35 -4.58 -16.22 -7.44
C VAL A 35 -4.79 -15.97 -5.94
N PRO A 36 -5.41 -16.87 -5.15
CA PRO A 36 -5.65 -16.60 -3.74
C PRO A 36 -4.35 -16.42 -2.94
N THR A 37 -3.27 -17.15 -3.29
CA THR A 37 -1.98 -16.99 -2.61
C THR A 37 -1.32 -15.65 -2.91
N VAL A 38 -1.41 -15.18 -4.16
CA VAL A 38 -0.84 -13.89 -4.55
C VAL A 38 -1.59 -12.73 -3.87
N ILE A 39 -2.92 -12.82 -3.74
CA ILE A 39 -3.71 -11.81 -3.03
C ILE A 39 -3.27 -11.72 -1.56
N GLY A 40 -3.14 -12.86 -0.87
CA GLY A 40 -2.65 -12.87 0.51
C GLY A 40 -1.26 -12.23 0.67
N TYR A 41 -0.33 -12.53 -0.25
CA TYR A 41 1.01 -11.90 -0.21
C TYR A 41 0.98 -10.40 -0.48
N ILE A 42 0.05 -9.91 -1.30
CA ILE A 42 -0.13 -8.48 -1.51
C ILE A 42 -0.64 -7.83 -0.21
N ASP A 43 -1.61 -8.45 0.47
CA ASP A 43 -2.14 -7.93 1.74
C ASP A 43 -1.07 -7.89 2.84
N ASP A 44 -0.26 -8.94 2.98
CA ASP A 44 0.87 -8.99 3.91
C ASP A 44 1.95 -7.93 3.59
N ALA A 45 2.21 -7.70 2.29
CA ALA A 45 3.14 -6.68 1.83
C ALA A 45 2.61 -5.27 2.13
N LYS A 46 1.31 -5.04 1.95
CA LYS A 46 0.64 -3.77 2.30
C LYS A 46 0.73 -3.52 3.81
N GLU A 47 0.45 -4.52 4.65
CA GLU A 47 0.58 -4.39 6.11
C GLU A 47 2.03 -4.10 6.53
N SER A 48 2.99 -4.79 5.93
CA SER A 48 4.41 -4.58 6.22
C SER A 48 4.88 -3.18 5.81
N ALA A 49 4.39 -2.67 4.67
CA ALA A 49 4.63 -1.30 4.21
C ALA A 49 4.03 -0.28 5.18
N ASP A 50 2.77 -0.48 5.61
CA ASP A 50 2.10 0.38 6.58
C ASP A 50 2.87 0.43 7.90
N LEU A 51 3.33 -0.72 8.42
CA LEU A 51 4.13 -0.77 9.64
C LEU A 51 5.45 0.00 9.51
N SER A 52 6.11 -0.09 8.35
CA SER A 52 7.34 0.66 8.07
C SER A 52 7.09 2.16 7.98
N ASN A 53 6.00 2.55 7.33
CA ASN A 53 5.59 3.95 7.18
C ASN A 53 5.17 4.56 8.52
N ALA A 54 4.40 3.84 9.33
CA ALA A 54 4.03 4.25 10.69
C ALA A 54 5.26 4.50 11.56
N LYS A 55 6.26 3.61 11.52
CA LYS A 55 7.55 3.82 12.22
C LYS A 55 8.29 5.05 11.71
N THR A 56 8.23 5.31 10.41
CA THR A 56 8.88 6.49 9.81
C THR A 56 8.23 7.78 10.32
N LEU A 57 6.90 7.81 10.40
CA LEU A 57 6.12 8.90 10.97
C LEU A 57 6.38 9.07 12.47
N GLU A 58 6.35 7.99 13.24
CA GLU A 58 6.65 7.99 14.68
C GLU A 58 8.06 8.55 14.93
N ASN A 59 9.04 8.16 14.12
CA ASN A 59 10.39 8.69 14.22
C ASN A 59 10.47 10.20 13.89
N ALA A 60 9.67 10.71 12.96
CA ALA A 60 9.59 12.15 12.69
C ALA A 60 8.97 12.89 13.88
N ILE A 61 7.85 12.39 14.42
CA ILE A 61 7.21 12.96 15.62
C ILE A 61 8.19 12.97 16.80
N ALA A 62 8.92 11.87 17.01
CA ALA A 62 9.97 11.79 18.04
C ALA A 62 11.07 12.84 17.86
N ARG A 63 11.50 13.12 16.62
CA ARG A 63 12.49 14.16 16.33
C ARG A 63 11.92 15.57 16.53
N LEU A 64 10.67 15.82 16.14
CA LEU A 64 9.99 17.09 16.38
C LEU A 64 9.74 17.36 17.87
N MET A 65 9.45 16.31 18.65
CA MET A 65 9.39 16.38 20.11
C MET A 65 10.77 16.68 20.71
N ALA A 66 11.82 16.01 20.24
CA ALA A 66 13.19 16.26 20.70
C ALA A 66 13.68 17.68 20.36
N LYS A 67 13.21 18.26 19.24
CA LYS A 67 13.46 19.65 18.85
C LYS A 67 12.66 20.66 19.69
N GLY A 68 11.65 20.21 20.43
CA GLY A 68 10.73 21.06 21.20
C GLY A 68 9.65 21.74 20.35
N THR A 69 9.48 21.32 19.09
CA THR A 69 8.44 21.84 18.20
C THR A 69 7.08 21.24 18.53
N ILE A 70 7.04 19.93 18.84
CA ILE A 70 5.87 19.27 19.42
C ILE A 70 6.11 19.18 20.92
N GLN A 71 5.19 19.75 21.70
CA GLN A 71 5.29 19.80 23.16
C GLN A 71 4.33 18.81 23.81
N ARG A 72 4.74 18.32 24.98
CA ARG A 72 3.92 17.46 25.82
C ARG A 72 3.62 18.17 27.12
N ASP A 73 2.36 18.16 27.51
CA ASP A 73 1.90 18.62 28.81
C ASP A 73 1.08 17.53 29.48
N SER A 74 1.27 17.33 30.78
CA SER A 74 0.50 16.38 31.60
C SER A 74 0.42 14.95 31.04
N GLY A 75 1.42 14.53 30.26
CA GLY A 75 1.47 13.18 29.67
C GLY A 75 0.83 13.05 28.30
N GLU A 76 0.44 14.13 27.63
CA GLU A 76 -0.13 14.13 26.27
C GLU A 76 0.53 15.19 25.38
N ILE A 77 0.46 15.01 24.05
CA ILE A 77 0.82 16.07 23.10
C ILE A 77 -0.22 17.18 23.21
N SER A 78 0.23 18.39 23.54
CA SER A 78 -0.62 19.59 23.71
C SER A 78 -0.53 20.57 22.55
N THR A 79 0.34 20.30 21.56
CA THR A 79 0.45 21.08 20.33
C THR A 79 -0.82 20.91 19.48
N ASP A 80 -1.25 22.00 18.85
CA ASP A 80 -2.40 22.00 17.94
C ASP A 80 -2.21 21.07 16.73
N ASP A 81 -3.29 20.42 16.33
CA ASP A 81 -3.29 19.34 15.33
C ASP A 81 -2.82 19.81 13.96
N ALA A 82 -3.23 21.00 13.53
CA ALA A 82 -2.78 21.58 12.26
C ALA A 82 -1.28 21.90 12.31
N THR A 83 -0.77 22.32 13.48
CA THR A 83 0.66 22.56 13.67
C THR A 83 1.45 21.26 13.59
N ILE A 84 0.98 20.18 14.24
CA ILE A 84 1.59 18.85 14.17
C ILE A 84 1.71 18.38 12.72
N ILE A 85 0.60 18.41 11.97
CA ILE A 85 0.58 17.99 10.56
C ILE A 85 1.55 18.84 9.73
N SER A 86 1.51 20.17 9.90
CA SER A 86 2.39 21.07 9.13
C SER A 86 3.89 20.86 9.40
N GLU A 87 4.26 20.47 10.62
CA GLU A 87 5.66 20.22 10.98
C GLU A 87 6.11 18.83 10.52
N ILE A 88 5.24 17.83 10.60
CA ILE A 88 5.49 16.51 9.99
C ILE A 88 5.70 16.66 8.48
N LEU A 89 4.84 17.43 7.80
CA LEU A 89 4.95 17.69 6.37
C LEU A 89 6.25 18.41 5.98
N LYS A 90 6.86 19.20 6.86
CA LYS A 90 8.18 19.80 6.60
C LYS A 90 9.30 18.76 6.62
N GLU A 91 9.12 17.67 7.35
CA GLU A 91 10.12 16.62 7.53
C GLU A 91 9.94 15.45 6.57
N ILE A 92 8.69 15.06 6.32
CA ILE A 92 8.29 13.98 5.42
C ILE A 92 7.24 14.54 4.47
N ASN A 93 7.64 14.80 3.22
CA ASN A 93 6.75 15.29 2.18
C ASN A 93 6.81 14.39 0.93
N PRO A 94 5.70 13.77 0.50
CA PRO A 94 4.37 13.75 1.15
C PRO A 94 4.32 12.81 2.36
N ILE A 95 3.33 12.98 3.24
CA ILE A 95 3.02 11.95 4.25
C ILE A 95 2.65 10.66 3.49
N PRO A 96 3.27 9.50 3.82
CA PRO A 96 2.93 8.24 3.17
C PRO A 96 1.48 7.87 3.45
N GLU A 97 0.78 7.40 2.43
CA GLU A 97 -0.58 6.88 2.55
C GLU A 97 -0.57 5.40 2.94
N CYS A 98 -1.59 4.99 3.70
CA CYS A 98 -1.83 3.58 4.00
C CYS A 98 -2.11 2.80 2.72
N GLN A 99 -1.49 1.63 2.59
CA GLN A 99 -1.61 0.77 1.41
C GLN A 99 -2.81 -0.18 1.51
N ARG A 100 -3.34 -0.38 2.71
CA ARG A 100 -4.55 -1.18 2.98
C ARG A 100 -5.81 -0.33 2.87
N ASP A 101 -6.82 -0.88 2.20
CA ASP A 101 -8.07 -0.18 1.95
C ASP A 101 -8.82 0.12 3.26
N GLY A 102 -9.20 1.38 3.45
CA GLY A 102 -9.92 1.84 4.63
C GLY A 102 -9.05 2.04 5.88
N TYR A 103 -7.72 2.01 5.76
CA TYR A 103 -6.81 2.33 6.85
C TYR A 103 -6.28 3.76 6.76
N SER A 104 -6.07 4.37 7.92
CA SER A 104 -5.41 5.68 8.06
C SER A 104 -4.31 5.59 9.13
N PHE A 105 -3.26 6.40 8.98
CA PHE A 105 -2.27 6.56 10.04
C PHE A 105 -2.85 7.44 11.14
N VAL A 106 -2.85 6.93 12.36
CA VAL A 106 -3.40 7.59 13.54
C VAL A 106 -2.28 7.79 14.55
N LEU A 107 -2.10 9.04 14.99
CA LEU A 107 -1.25 9.40 16.10
C LEU A 107 -2.07 9.35 17.40
N ASP A 108 -1.63 8.53 18.34
CA ASP A 108 -2.06 8.61 19.74
C ASP A 108 -1.26 9.71 20.45
N LYS A 109 -1.92 10.79 20.87
CA LYS A 109 -1.27 11.94 21.52
C LYS A 109 -0.77 11.59 22.92
N ALA A 110 -1.39 10.64 23.61
CA ALA A 110 -0.97 10.19 24.93
C ALA A 110 0.32 9.35 24.85
N THR A 111 0.49 8.51 23.84
CA THR A 111 1.70 7.68 23.72
C THR A 111 2.73 8.19 22.71
N ALA A 112 2.37 9.17 21.88
CA ALA A 112 3.11 9.61 20.70
C ALA A 112 3.41 8.49 19.68
N LYS A 113 2.61 7.41 19.73
CA LYS A 113 2.75 6.26 18.83
C LYS A 113 1.88 6.45 17.59
N VAL A 114 2.37 5.96 16.45
CA VAL A 114 1.60 5.94 15.20
C VAL A 114 1.15 4.51 14.90
N THR A 115 -0.14 4.31 14.64
CA THR A 115 -0.72 3.02 14.22
C THR A 115 -1.54 3.20 12.95
N ALA A 116 -1.67 2.13 12.16
CA ALA A 116 -2.58 2.11 11.02
C ALA A 116 -3.91 1.49 11.48
N GLU A 117 -4.95 2.31 11.58
CA GLU A 117 -6.26 1.91 12.08
C GLU A 117 -7.31 1.91 10.97
N LYS A 118 -8.20 0.91 11.00
CA LYS A 118 -9.26 0.75 9.99
C LYS A 118 -10.49 1.56 10.35
N ASP A 119 -11.06 2.26 9.36
CA ASP A 119 -12.30 3.03 9.45
C ASP A 119 -12.30 3.99 10.66
N PHE A 120 -11.11 4.52 11.00
CA PHE A 120 -10.92 5.36 12.17
C PHE A 120 -11.58 6.72 11.98
N THR A 121 -12.29 7.18 13.00
CA THR A 121 -12.86 8.54 13.05
C THR A 121 -12.18 9.31 14.17
N GLU A 122 -11.74 10.53 13.86
CA GLU A 122 -11.06 11.38 14.84
C GLU A 122 -11.87 11.54 16.12
N THR A 123 -11.19 11.38 17.24
CA THR A 123 -11.72 11.49 18.60
C THR A 123 -10.67 12.22 19.44
N GLU A 124 -11.09 12.86 20.54
CA GLU A 124 -10.15 13.52 21.46
C GLU A 124 -8.98 12.60 21.85
N GLY A 125 -7.75 13.12 21.78
CA GLY A 125 -6.53 12.37 22.05
C GLY A 125 -5.91 11.65 20.84
N TYR A 126 -6.60 11.59 19.70
CA TYR A 126 -6.09 11.00 18.46
C TYR A 126 -6.08 12.00 17.30
N LEU A 127 -5.21 11.78 16.33
CA LEU A 127 -5.10 12.62 15.14
C LEU A 127 -4.82 11.76 13.91
N ILE A 128 -5.56 11.97 12.82
CA ILE A 128 -5.26 11.32 11.54
C ILE A 128 -4.10 12.08 10.88
N LEU A 129 -3.10 11.33 10.43
CA LEU A 129 -1.95 11.86 9.71
C LEU A 129 -2.21 11.77 8.21
N GLU A 130 -2.77 12.83 7.67
CA GLU A 130 -3.01 13.02 6.24
C GLU A 130 -2.46 14.37 5.76
N ASN A 131 -2.33 14.53 4.44
CA ASN A 131 -1.76 15.73 3.82
C ASN A 131 -2.69 16.95 3.90
#